data_AF-A0A5C6EG12-F1
#
_entry.id   AF-A0A5C6EG12-F1
#
_cell.length_a   1.000
_cell.length_b   1.000
_cell.length_c   1.000
_cell.angle_alpha   90.00
_cell.angle_beta   90.00
_cell.angle_gamma   90.00
#
_symmetry.space_group_name_H-M   'P 1'
#
loop_
_entity.id
_entity.type
_entity.pdbx_description
1 polymer ?
#
loop_
_entity_poly.entity_id
_entity_poly.type
_entity_poly.pdbx_seq_one_letter_code
_entity_poly.pdbx_strand_id
1 'polypeptide(L)'
;MGLNSSMFDREAMKQRIQAARDQWRGCEWQTSFGPQKLDLAGIRRRQAILAAKATRGEESVGWFQAVQWLGEVERDAVQAAEFADRAFAEAERNCWTEASDLLSQAEALEAKYSQLDGYQQVREAFQGWFAGTRNPAEIRQDV
;
A
#
# COMPACT_ATOMS: atom_id res chain seq x y z
N MET A 1 -26.50 16.07 -17.52
CA MET A 1 -25.26 15.49 -18.13
C MET A 1 -24.18 15.39 -17.05
N GLY A 2 -24.27 14.41 -16.14
CA GLY A 2 -23.35 14.29 -14.98
C GLY A 2 -22.71 12.92 -14.79
N LEU A 3 -22.92 11.97 -15.72
CA LEU A 3 -22.48 10.58 -15.55
C LEU A 3 -21.02 10.34 -15.98
N ASN A 4 -20.42 11.25 -16.75
CA ASN A 4 -19.06 11.05 -17.26
C ASN A 4 -17.98 11.33 -16.21
N SER A 5 -18.09 12.38 -15.38
CA SER A 5 -17.07 12.66 -14.35
C SER A 5 -16.91 11.53 -13.34
N SER A 6 -18.02 11.01 -12.80
CA SER A 6 -17.97 9.93 -11.79
C SER A 6 -17.34 8.63 -12.31
N MET A 7 -17.51 8.30 -13.60
CA MET A 7 -16.89 7.11 -14.20
C MET A 7 -15.39 7.30 -14.42
N PHE A 8 -14.94 8.47 -14.88
CA PHE A 8 -13.52 8.79 -15.03
C PHE A 8 -12.79 8.86 -13.68
N ASP A 9 -13.45 9.37 -12.63
CA ASP A 9 -12.88 9.41 -11.27
C ASP A 9 -12.72 8.00 -10.68
N ARG A 10 -13.67 7.11 -10.96
CA ARG A 10 -13.64 5.70 -10.54
C ARG A 10 -12.48 4.93 -11.17
N GLU A 11 -12.29 5.07 -12.48
CA GLU A 11 -11.19 4.40 -13.19
C GLU A 11 -9.82 4.95 -12.75
N ALA A 12 -9.71 6.26 -12.57
CA ALA A 12 -8.50 6.89 -12.05
C ALA A 12 -8.13 6.38 -10.64
N MET A 13 -9.12 6.21 -9.76
CA MET A 13 -8.89 5.67 -8.42
C MET A 13 -8.40 4.21 -8.47
N LYS A 14 -9.03 3.36 -9.30
CA LYS A 14 -8.56 1.97 -9.50
C LYS A 14 -7.12 1.91 -10.01
N GLN A 15 -6.77 2.79 -10.96
CA GLN A 15 -5.42 2.86 -11.50
C GLN A 15 -4.40 3.27 -10.42
N ARG A 16 -4.74 4.21 -9.54
CA ARG A 16 -3.88 4.61 -8.42
C ARG A 16 -3.67 3.48 -7.41
N ILE A 17 -4.74 2.76 -7.05
CA ILE A 17 -4.65 1.57 -6.19
C ILE A 17 -3.76 0.52 -6.85
N GLN A 18 -3.95 0.26 -8.14
CA GLN A 18 -3.12 -0.69 -8.88
C GLN A 18 -1.65 -0.26 -8.90
N ALA A 19 -1.36 1.03 -9.12
CA ALA A 19 0.00 1.55 -9.10
C ALA A 19 0.67 1.37 -7.73
N ALA A 20 -0.03 1.70 -6.63
CA ALA A 20 0.47 1.48 -5.27
C ALA A 20 0.74 0.00 -4.98
N ARG A 21 -0.16 -0.90 -5.41
CA ARG A 21 0.03 -2.36 -5.33
C ARG A 21 1.22 -2.85 -6.14
N ASP A 22 1.48 -2.24 -7.29
CA ASP A 22 2.57 -2.63 -8.17
C ASP A 22 3.93 -2.16 -7.64
N GLN A 23 3.96 -0.99 -6.99
CA GLN A 23 5.14 -0.42 -6.34
C GLN A 23 5.54 -1.18 -5.07
N TRP A 24 4.58 -1.79 -4.37
CA TRP A 24 4.85 -2.54 -3.14
C TRP A 24 4.43 -4.02 -3.26
N ARG A 25 5.37 -4.83 -3.77
CA ARG A 25 5.22 -6.30 -3.88
C ARG A 25 6.27 -7.09 -3.09
N GLY A 26 7.24 -6.40 -2.53
CA GLY A 26 8.42 -6.91 -1.85
C GLY A 26 9.34 -5.75 -1.49
N CYS A 27 10.63 -6.02 -1.27
CA CYS A 27 11.62 -4.97 -1.04
C CYS A 27 12.16 -4.45 -2.39
N GLU A 28 11.44 -3.54 -3.03
CA GLU A 28 11.88 -2.96 -4.32
C GLU A 28 12.79 -1.73 -4.14
N TRP A 29 13.07 -1.36 -2.90
CA TRP A 29 13.85 -0.19 -2.53
C TRP A 29 15.18 -0.58 -1.88
N GLN A 30 16.11 0.37 -1.82
CA GLN A 30 17.46 0.09 -1.34
C GLN A 30 17.44 -0.20 0.17
N THR A 31 17.70 -1.45 0.52
CA THR A 31 17.69 -1.93 1.91
C THR A 31 18.92 -2.76 2.19
N SER A 32 19.70 -2.31 3.18
CA SER A 32 20.79 -3.10 3.76
C SER A 32 20.32 -3.74 5.06
N PHE A 33 20.41 -5.07 5.13
CA PHE A 33 19.89 -5.85 6.25
C PHE A 33 21.00 -6.50 7.08
N GLY A 34 20.89 -6.36 8.40
CA GLY A 34 21.77 -6.99 9.38
C GLY A 34 23.21 -6.44 9.39
N PRO A 35 24.07 -7.01 10.26
CA PRO A 35 25.44 -6.53 10.45
C PRO A 35 26.33 -6.72 9.21
N GLN A 36 25.99 -7.67 8.34
CA GLN A 36 26.68 -7.93 7.07
C GLN A 36 26.19 -7.05 5.92
N LYS A 37 25.18 -6.19 6.15
CA LYS A 37 24.61 -5.29 5.15
C LYS A 37 24.16 -6.02 3.88
N LEU A 38 23.41 -7.12 4.04
CA LEU A 38 22.86 -7.86 2.91
C LEU A 38 21.98 -6.91 2.09
N ASP A 39 22.24 -6.85 0.78
CA ASP A 39 21.41 -6.07 -0.14
C ASP A 39 20.13 -6.84 -0.45
N LEU A 40 19.00 -6.29 0.00
CA LEU A 40 17.67 -6.85 -0.24
C LEU A 40 16.93 -6.16 -1.38
N ALA A 41 17.55 -5.19 -2.06
CA ALA A 41 16.92 -4.48 -3.16
C ALA A 41 16.53 -5.45 -4.29
N GLY A 42 15.25 -5.49 -4.62
CA GLY A 42 14.67 -6.40 -5.60
C GLY A 42 14.59 -7.86 -5.16
N ILE A 43 14.95 -8.18 -3.91
CA ILE A 43 14.93 -9.56 -3.39
C ILE A 43 13.58 -9.87 -2.76
N ARG A 44 12.96 -10.96 -3.21
CA ARG A 44 11.76 -11.53 -2.61
C ARG A 44 12.13 -12.59 -1.57
N ARG A 45 11.21 -12.87 -0.65
CA ARG A 45 11.37 -13.90 0.39
C ARG A 45 11.84 -15.24 -0.20
N ARG A 46 11.25 -15.67 -1.32
CA ARG A 46 11.63 -16.94 -1.99
C ARG A 46 13.08 -16.95 -2.46
N GLN A 47 13.59 -15.83 -2.97
CA GLN A 47 14.98 -15.71 -3.40
C GLN A 47 15.93 -15.67 -2.19
N ALA A 48 15.56 -14.96 -1.12
CA ALA A 48 16.32 -14.97 0.12
C ALA A 48 16.40 -16.37 0.77
N ILE A 49 15.37 -17.22 0.63
CA ILE A 49 15.42 -18.63 1.07
C ILE A 49 16.49 -19.41 0.28
N LEU A 50 16.59 -19.17 -1.02
CA LEU A 50 17.61 -19.81 -1.85
C LEU A 50 19.02 -19.34 -1.45
N ALA A 51 19.20 -18.03 -1.22
CA ALA A 51 20.45 -17.47 -0.73
C ALA A 51 20.85 -18.05 0.64
N ALA A 52 19.90 -18.17 1.58
CA ALA A 52 20.13 -18.78 2.89
C ALA A 52 20.60 -20.23 2.79
N LYS A 53 20.06 -21.00 1.84
CA LYS A 53 20.43 -22.40 1.60
C LYS A 53 21.76 -22.56 0.86
N ALA A 54 22.12 -21.58 0.02
CA ALA A 54 23.35 -21.61 -0.78
C ALA A 54 24.58 -21.11 0.00
N THR A 55 24.37 -20.29 1.03
CA THR A 55 25.43 -19.73 1.89
C THR A 55 25.66 -20.58 3.14
N ARG A 56 26.75 -20.31 3.87
CA ARG A 56 27.12 -21.05 5.10
C ARG A 56 27.53 -20.07 6.20
N GLY A 57 27.51 -20.56 7.44
CA GLY A 57 27.96 -19.78 8.60
C GLY A 57 27.06 -18.57 8.85
N GLU A 58 27.66 -17.46 9.27
CA GLU A 58 26.93 -16.26 9.67
C GLU A 58 26.12 -15.63 8.53
N GLU A 59 26.58 -15.75 7.28
CA GLU A 59 25.86 -15.23 6.11
C GLU A 59 24.52 -15.95 5.92
N SER A 60 24.50 -17.28 6.08
CA SER A 60 23.27 -18.06 6.04
C SER A 60 22.28 -17.61 7.11
N VAL A 61 22.76 -17.34 8.34
CA VAL A 61 21.94 -16.82 9.43
C VAL A 61 21.36 -15.44 9.09
N GLY A 62 22.16 -14.55 8.52
CA GLY A 62 21.70 -13.23 8.05
C GLY A 62 20.61 -13.35 6.99
N TRP A 63 20.77 -14.26 6.02
CA TRP A 63 19.75 -14.53 5.01
C TRP A 63 18.47 -15.13 5.63
N PHE A 64 18.57 -16.02 6.62
CA PHE A 64 17.39 -16.54 7.31
C PHE A 64 16.60 -15.46 8.06
N GLN A 65 17.29 -14.49 8.66
CA GLN A 65 16.65 -13.34 9.28
C GLN A 65 16.00 -12.44 8.22
N ALA A 66 16.68 -12.19 7.10
CA ALA A 66 16.13 -11.45 5.98
C ALA A 66 14.87 -12.11 5.40
N VAL A 67 14.81 -13.45 5.36
CA VAL A 67 13.61 -14.20 4.94
C VAL A 67 12.41 -13.92 5.84
N GLN A 68 12.61 -13.82 7.15
CA GLN A 68 11.51 -13.51 8.08
C GLN A 68 11.00 -12.09 7.83
N TRP A 69 11.93 -11.12 7.77
CA TRP A 69 11.59 -9.73 7.52
C TRP A 69 10.91 -9.52 6.16
N LEU A 70 11.45 -10.08 5.07
CA LEU A 70 10.81 -10.03 3.75
C LEU A 70 9.43 -10.70 3.75
N GLY A 71 9.24 -11.74 4.56
CA GLY A 71 7.92 -12.36 4.74
C GLY A 71 6.93 -11.48 5.50
N GLU A 72 7.37 -10.57 6.35
CA GLU A 72 6.53 -9.52 6.94
C GLU A 72 6.20 -8.45 5.90
N VAL A 73 7.20 -7.94 5.19
CA VAL A 73 7.03 -6.95 4.12
C VAL A 73 6.01 -7.42 3.07
N GLU A 74 6.16 -8.65 2.57
CA GLU A 74 5.25 -9.21 1.57
C GLU A 74 3.83 -9.43 2.12
N ARG A 75 3.68 -9.78 3.40
CA ARG A 75 2.35 -9.93 4.03
C ARG A 75 1.66 -8.59 4.23
N ASP A 76 2.39 -7.59 4.72
CA ASP A 76 1.89 -6.24 4.92
C ASP A 76 1.46 -5.62 3.57
N ALA A 77 2.22 -5.86 2.49
CA ALA A 77 1.87 -5.43 1.14
C ALA A 77 0.52 -6.02 0.67
N VAL A 78 0.32 -7.33 0.86
CA VAL A 78 -0.94 -8.01 0.52
C VAL A 78 -2.09 -7.45 1.34
N GLN A 79 -1.89 -7.28 2.65
CA GLN A 79 -2.93 -6.78 3.53
C GLN A 79 -3.31 -5.32 3.23
N ALA A 80 -2.34 -4.45 2.91
CA ALA A 80 -2.60 -3.08 2.48
C ALA A 80 -3.41 -3.05 1.17
N ALA A 81 -3.10 -3.95 0.23
CA ALA A 81 -3.86 -4.09 -1.01
C ALA A 81 -5.31 -4.50 -0.77
N GLU A 82 -5.55 -5.46 0.13
CA GLU A 82 -6.89 -5.89 0.53
C GLU A 82 -7.69 -4.75 1.18
N PHE A 83 -7.05 -3.94 2.02
CA PHE A 83 -7.67 -2.76 2.61
C PHE A 83 -8.06 -1.73 1.55
N ALA A 84 -7.20 -1.45 0.57
CA ALA A 84 -7.51 -0.52 -0.52
C ALA A 84 -8.65 -1.04 -1.41
N ASP A 85 -8.67 -2.33 -1.75
CA ASP A 85 -9.76 -2.95 -2.52
C ASP A 85 -11.11 -2.84 -1.77
N ARG A 86 -11.10 -3.10 -0.46
CA ARG A 86 -12.30 -2.94 0.38
C ARG A 86 -12.71 -1.48 0.51
N ALA A 87 -11.77 -0.57 0.70
CA ALA A 87 -12.05 0.86 0.80
C ALA A 87 -12.76 1.36 -0.45
N PHE A 88 -12.27 0.93 -1.62
CA PHE A 88 -12.88 1.24 -2.89
C PHE A 88 -14.30 0.67 -3.02
N ALA A 89 -14.54 -0.57 -2.57
CA ALA A 89 -15.89 -1.15 -2.56
C ALA A 89 -16.86 -0.42 -1.62
N GLU A 90 -16.42 0.03 -0.44
CA GLU A 90 -17.25 0.82 0.47
C GLU A 90 -17.49 2.25 -0.06
N ALA A 91 -16.52 2.82 -0.78
CA ALA A 91 -16.70 4.08 -1.51
C ALA A 91 -17.85 4.01 -2.51
N GLU A 92 -17.95 2.90 -3.26
CA GLU A 92 -19.03 2.67 -4.23
C GLU A 92 -20.41 2.58 -3.58
N ARG A 93 -20.45 2.24 -2.29
CA ARG A 93 -21.68 2.21 -1.48
C ARG A 93 -21.97 3.53 -0.77
N ASN A 94 -21.16 4.57 -0.99
CA ASN A 94 -21.18 5.85 -0.28
C ASN A 94 -20.85 5.75 1.23
N CYS A 95 -20.20 4.66 1.66
CA CYS A 95 -19.71 4.46 3.02
C CYS A 95 -18.33 5.10 3.21
N TRP A 96 -18.27 6.42 3.09
CA TRP A 96 -17.00 7.17 3.00
C TRP A 96 -16.12 7.10 4.26
N THR A 97 -16.74 7.06 5.45
CA THR A 97 -16.00 6.92 6.72
C THR A 97 -15.25 5.60 6.78
N GLU A 98 -15.95 4.50 6.46
CA GLU A 98 -15.36 3.16 6.45
C GLU A 98 -14.25 3.03 5.40
N ALA A 99 -14.46 3.62 4.22
CA ALA A 99 -13.45 3.65 3.17
C ALA A 99 -12.18 4.43 3.60
N SER A 100 -12.36 5.57 4.27
CA SER A 100 -11.25 6.37 4.82
C SER A 100 -10.48 5.62 5.91
N ASP A 101 -11.18 4.91 6.79
CA ASP A 101 -10.56 4.12 7.86
C ASP A 101 -9.76 2.93 7.30
N LEU A 102 -10.26 2.30 6.24
CA LEU A 102 -9.56 1.22 5.53
C LEU A 102 -8.28 1.73 4.83
N LEU A 103 -8.33 2.87 4.16
CA LEU A 103 -7.14 3.47 3.55
C LEU A 103 -6.10 3.91 4.59
N SER A 104 -6.56 4.41 5.74
CA SER A 104 -5.66 4.77 6.84
C SER A 104 -4.96 3.53 7.41
N GLN A 105 -5.62 2.37 7.43
CA GLN A 105 -4.99 1.10 7.79
C GLN A 105 -3.95 0.64 6.76
N ALA A 106 -4.22 0.83 5.47
CA ALA A 106 -3.25 0.54 4.41
C ALA A 106 -1.99 1.44 4.52
N GLU A 107 -2.19 2.75 4.71
CA GLU A 107 -1.12 3.72 4.96
C GLU A 107 -0.31 3.38 6.22
N ALA A 108 -0.97 2.96 7.31
CA ALA A 108 -0.26 2.57 8.54
C ALA A 108 0.64 1.35 8.36
N LEU A 109 0.27 0.41 7.48
CA LEU A 109 1.13 -0.72 7.12
C LEU A 109 2.32 -0.25 6.28
N GLU A 110 2.09 0.62 5.31
CA GLU A 110 3.12 1.21 4.46
C GLU A 110 4.11 2.06 5.25
N ALA A 111 3.65 2.84 6.23
CA ALA A 111 4.44 3.74 7.06
C ALA A 111 5.52 3.03 7.89
N LYS A 112 5.43 1.70 8.07
CA LYS A 112 6.51 0.89 8.65
C LYS A 112 7.77 0.89 7.78
N TYR A 113 7.61 1.18 6.49
CA TYR A 113 8.63 1.14 5.45
C TYR A 113 8.78 2.55 4.87
N SER A 114 9.70 3.33 5.44
CA SER A 114 9.87 4.77 5.17
C SER A 114 10.17 5.20 3.72
N GLN A 115 10.31 4.25 2.79
CA GLN A 115 10.61 4.50 1.37
C GLN A 115 9.38 4.31 0.47
N LEU A 116 8.21 4.05 1.06
CA LEU A 116 6.95 3.85 0.35
C LEU A 116 5.96 4.95 0.74
N ASP A 117 5.20 5.44 -0.24
CA ASP A 117 4.19 6.49 -0.09
C ASP A 117 2.97 6.29 -1.00
N GLY A 118 2.83 5.11 -1.60
CA GLY A 118 1.80 4.82 -2.60
C GLY A 118 0.39 4.88 -2.02
N TYR A 119 0.16 4.28 -0.85
CA TYR A 119 -1.16 4.30 -0.20
C TYR A 119 -1.47 5.65 0.47
N GLN A 120 -0.44 6.41 0.89
CA GLN A 120 -0.63 7.81 1.25
C GLN A 120 -1.20 8.61 0.07
N GLN A 121 -0.59 8.50 -1.12
CA GLN A 121 -1.07 9.18 -2.32
C GLN A 121 -2.48 8.73 -2.74
N VAL A 122 -2.83 7.45 -2.54
CA VAL A 122 -4.19 6.95 -2.76
C VAL A 122 -5.17 7.62 -1.80
N ARG A 123 -4.84 7.73 -0.51
CA ARG A 123 -5.69 8.37 0.49
C ARG A 123 -5.95 9.84 0.18
N GLU A 124 -4.92 10.58 -0.19
CA GLU A 124 -5.05 12.00 -0.57
C GLU A 124 -5.97 12.17 -1.79
N ALA A 125 -5.81 11.32 -2.80
CA ALA A 125 -6.70 11.30 -3.97
C ALA A 125 -8.15 10.99 -3.57
N PHE A 126 -8.33 10.07 -2.63
CA PHE A 126 -9.63 9.64 -2.14
C PHE A 126 -10.35 10.76 -1.37
N GLN A 127 -9.61 11.52 -0.55
CA GLN A 127 -10.14 12.71 0.12
C GLN A 127 -10.54 13.80 -0.88
N GLY A 128 -9.76 14.00 -1.95
CA GLY A 128 -10.13 14.92 -3.02
C GLY A 128 -11.42 14.51 -3.74
N TRP A 129 -11.59 13.20 -3.98
CA TRP A 129 -12.82 12.65 -4.57
C TRP A 129 -14.04 12.84 -3.65
N PHE A 130 -13.87 12.62 -2.34
CA PHE A 130 -14.91 12.90 -1.34
C PHE A 130 -15.27 14.40 -1.26
N ALA A 131 -14.28 15.28 -1.25
CA ALA A 131 -14.50 16.72 -1.20
C ALA A 131 -15.19 17.25 -2.48
N GLY A 132 -14.89 16.67 -3.65
CA GLY A 132 -15.54 17.03 -4.91
C GLY A 132 -16.97 16.49 -5.07
N THR A 133 -17.29 15.36 -4.43
CA THR A 133 -18.66 14.81 -4.39
C THR A 133 -19.55 15.55 -3.39
N ARG A 134 -18.97 16.11 -2.32
CA ARG A 134 -19.63 17.09 -1.44
C ARG A 134 -19.64 18.47 -2.09
N ASN A 135 -20.65 18.73 -2.92
CA ASN A 135 -20.92 20.07 -3.44
C ASN A 135 -21.02 21.08 -2.26
N PRO A 136 -20.33 22.24 -2.26
CA PRO A 136 -20.38 23.24 -1.17
C PRO A 136 -21.76 23.88 -0.91
N ALA A 137 -22.82 23.45 -1.61
CA ALA A 137 -24.18 23.93 -1.42
C ALA A 137 -24.89 23.37 -0.17
N GLU A 138 -24.37 22.32 0.48
CA GLU A 138 -24.95 21.76 1.71
C GLU A 138 -24.33 22.31 3.01
N ILE A 139 -23.41 23.28 2.93
CA ILE A 139 -22.90 24.02 4.11
C ILE A 139 -23.64 25.37 4.26
N ARG A 140 -24.96 25.37 4.00
CA ARG A 140 -25.87 26.46 4.38
C ARG A 140 -27.26 25.90 4.59
N GLN A 141 -27.42 25.13 5.66
CA GLN A 141 -28.65 25.04 6.45
C GLN A 141 -28.39 24.02 7.56
N ASP A 142 -27.86 24.49 8.68
CA ASP A 142 -28.46 24.22 9.98
C ASP A 142 -27.78 25.11 11.05
N VAL A 143 -28.64 25.97 11.61
CA VAL A 143 -28.49 26.93 12.73
C VAL A 143 -27.85 28.28 12.44
#